data_AF-A0A4Q3AFG5-F1
#
_entry.id   AF-A0A4Q3AFG5-F1
#
_cell.length_a   1.000
_cell.length_b   1.000
_cell.length_c   1.000
_cell.angle_alpha   90.00
_cell.angle_beta   90.00
_cell.angle_gamma   90.00
#
_symmetry.space_group_name_H-M   'P 1'
#
loop_
_entity.id
_entity.type
_entity.pdbx_description
1 polymer ?
#
loop_
_entity_poly.entity_id
_entity_poly.type
_entity_poly.pdbx_seq_one_letter_code
_entity_poly.pdbx_strand_id
1 'polypeptide(L)'
;MNGTALDLMTDARVSAGLGGRWYGVFPATVTDIADPDGIGRVKVTLPWSADTSGDRYEAWARIATLFAGNNRGSWFIPDVDDEVLVSFEGGDVRRPF
;
A
#
# COMPACT_ATOMS: atom_id res chain seq x y z
N MET A 1 2.82 31.53 -9.59
CA MET A 1 2.64 30.85 -10.91
C MET A 1 1.54 29.83 -10.70
N ASN A 2 0.39 30.03 -11.34
CA ASN A 2 -0.76 29.13 -11.16
C ASN A 2 -0.53 27.86 -11.97
N GLY A 3 -0.37 26.73 -11.28
CA GLY A 3 -0.27 25.40 -11.91
C GLY A 3 -1.51 25.10 -12.74
N THR A 4 -1.33 24.34 -13.82
CA THR A 4 -2.43 23.91 -14.69
C THR A 4 -3.40 23.00 -13.92
N ALA A 5 -4.60 22.78 -14.44
CA ALA A 5 -5.52 21.79 -13.88
C ALA A 5 -4.88 20.39 -13.81
N LEU A 6 -4.00 20.06 -14.77
CA LEU A 6 -3.24 18.83 -14.75
C LEU A 6 -2.22 18.83 -13.60
N ASP A 7 -1.47 19.91 -13.38
CA ASP A 7 -0.53 20.00 -12.27
C ASP A 7 -1.26 19.87 -10.92
N LEU A 8 -2.39 20.53 -10.75
CA LEU A 8 -3.21 20.39 -9.53
C LEU A 8 -3.72 18.97 -9.32
N MET A 9 -4.02 18.22 -10.38
CA MET A 9 -4.44 16.82 -10.28
C MET A 9 -3.27 15.85 -10.04
N THR A 10 -2.06 16.22 -10.44
CA THR A 10 -0.88 15.35 -10.37
C THR A 10 -0.04 15.62 -9.11
N ASP A 11 0.03 16.87 -8.66
CA ASP A 11 0.81 17.30 -7.49
C ASP A 11 -0.03 17.36 -6.20
N ALA A 12 -1.35 17.37 -6.29
CA ALA A 12 -2.17 17.27 -5.09
C ALA A 12 -1.95 15.89 -4.45
N ARG A 13 -1.31 15.90 -3.27
CA ARG A 13 -1.24 14.74 -2.37
C ARG A 13 -2.62 14.52 -1.72
N VAL A 14 -3.61 14.24 -2.53
CA VAL A 14 -4.95 13.88 -2.10
C VAL A 14 -5.04 12.36 -1.99
N SER A 15 -5.69 11.89 -0.93
CA SER A 15 -6.06 10.48 -0.73
C SER A 15 -7.05 9.97 -1.80
N ALA A 16 -7.37 10.76 -2.81
CA ALA A 16 -8.14 10.38 -3.97
C ALA A 16 -7.33 10.80 -5.20
N GLY A 17 -6.42 9.94 -5.66
CA GLY A 17 -5.72 10.20 -6.93
C GLY A 17 -6.69 10.11 -8.13
N LEU A 18 -6.18 9.97 -9.35
CA LEU A 18 -6.99 10.03 -10.58
C LEU A 18 -8.13 9.00 -10.58
N GLY A 19 -9.36 9.44 -10.29
CA GLY A 19 -10.52 8.55 -10.13
C GLY A 19 -10.42 7.60 -8.91
N GLY A 20 -9.73 8.02 -7.85
CA GLY A 20 -9.49 7.21 -6.64
C GLY A 20 -8.30 6.25 -6.75
N ARG A 21 -7.46 6.39 -7.78
CA ARG A 21 -6.28 5.53 -8.02
C ARG A 21 -5.01 6.15 -7.47
N TRP A 22 -4.14 5.35 -6.84
CA TRP A 22 -2.88 5.81 -6.27
C TRP A 22 -1.68 5.16 -6.96
N TYR A 23 -1.08 5.87 -7.92
CA TYR A 23 0.00 5.33 -8.77
C TYR A 23 1.41 5.43 -8.17
N GLY A 24 1.53 5.88 -6.92
CA GLY A 24 2.81 6.05 -6.23
C GLY A 24 3.24 4.83 -5.42
N VAL A 25 4.35 5.04 -4.70
CA VAL A 25 4.80 4.19 -3.60
C VAL A 25 4.73 5.02 -2.33
N PHE A 26 4.19 4.45 -1.26
CA PHE A 26 3.86 5.20 -0.06
C PHE A 26 4.38 4.50 1.20
N PRO A 27 4.80 5.27 2.23
CA PRO A 27 5.11 4.70 3.52
C PRO A 27 3.83 4.21 4.20
N ALA A 28 3.92 3.03 4.80
CA ALA A 28 2.89 2.34 5.55
C ALA A 28 3.47 1.72 6.81
N THR A 29 2.61 1.39 7.78
CA THR A 29 3.00 0.70 9.02
C THR A 29 2.36 -0.68 9.04
N VAL A 30 3.11 -1.70 9.42
CA VAL A 30 2.58 -3.06 9.59
C VAL A 30 1.73 -3.12 10.87
N THR A 31 0.50 -3.63 10.77
CA THR A 31 -0.43 -3.78 11.90
C THR A 31 -0.71 -5.24 12.26
N ASP A 32 -0.46 -6.18 11.35
CA ASP A 32 -0.62 -7.62 11.60
C ASP A 32 0.21 -8.43 10.61
N ILE A 33 0.68 -9.59 11.03
CA ILE A 33 1.45 -10.57 10.23
C ILE A 33 0.75 -11.93 10.15
N ALA A 34 -0.33 -12.14 10.91
CA ALA A 34 -1.08 -13.39 10.95
C ALA A 34 -2.09 -13.46 9.79
N ASP A 35 -1.59 -13.60 8.56
CA ASP A 35 -2.42 -13.69 7.36
C ASP A 35 -3.47 -14.84 7.49
N PRO A 36 -4.78 -14.54 7.50
CA PRO A 36 -5.82 -15.54 7.66
C PRO A 36 -5.88 -16.56 6.52
N ASP A 37 -5.38 -16.20 5.33
CA ASP A 37 -5.35 -17.09 4.17
C ASP A 37 -4.05 -17.91 4.09
N GLY A 38 -3.09 -17.66 4.99
CA GLY A 38 -1.83 -18.41 5.06
C GLY A 38 -0.91 -18.25 3.83
N ILE A 39 -1.13 -17.20 3.03
CA ILE A 39 -0.32 -16.92 1.82
C ILE A 39 0.82 -15.93 2.08
N GLY A 40 1.00 -15.51 3.34
CA GLY A 40 2.13 -14.71 3.82
C GLY A 40 2.08 -13.24 3.42
N ARG A 41 0.88 -12.64 3.43
CA ARG A 41 0.70 -11.19 3.40
C ARG A 41 0.96 -10.57 4.77
N VAL A 42 1.10 -9.25 4.78
CA VAL A 42 1.07 -8.45 6.00
C VAL A 42 -0.06 -7.44 5.92
N LYS A 43 -0.71 -7.17 7.05
CA LYS A 43 -1.71 -6.12 7.13
C LYS A 43 -0.98 -4.82 7.35
N VAL A 44 -1.27 -3.83 6.52
CA VAL A 44 -0.65 -2.50 6.59
C VAL A 44 -1.70 -1.43 6.78
N THR A 45 -1.30 -0.34 7.43
CA THR A 45 -2.09 0.89 7.53
C THR A 45 -1.33 2.07 6.94
N LEU A 46 -2.07 3.06 6.45
CA LEU A 46 -1.52 4.33 5.97
C LEU A 46 -1.91 5.43 6.94
N PRO A 47 -0.99 5.91 7.80
CA PRO A 47 -1.32 6.92 8.82
C PRO A 47 -1.84 8.24 8.26
N TRP A 48 -1.52 8.54 7.00
CA TRP A 48 -1.87 9.77 6.28
C TRP A 48 -3.16 9.65 5.47
N SER A 49 -3.77 8.47 5.38
CA SER A 49 -4.95 8.22 4.55
C SER A 49 -6.10 7.62 5.36
N ALA A 50 -7.26 8.24 5.21
CA ALA A 50 -8.52 7.67 5.65
C ALA A 50 -9.13 6.80 4.55
N ASP A 51 -9.80 5.72 4.94
CA ASP A 51 -10.67 4.94 4.08
C ASP A 51 -11.97 5.72 3.75
N THR A 52 -12.86 5.10 2.99
CA THR A 52 -14.15 5.71 2.60
C THR A 52 -15.12 5.94 3.77
N SER A 53 -14.89 5.29 4.92
CA SER A 53 -15.65 5.44 6.17
C SER A 53 -15.14 6.60 7.02
N GLY A 54 -13.94 7.12 6.74
CA GLY A 54 -13.23 8.08 7.59
C GLY A 54 -12.31 7.43 8.63
N ASP A 55 -12.20 6.10 8.63
CA ASP A 55 -11.27 5.33 9.47
C ASP A 55 -9.91 5.21 8.79
N ARG A 56 -8.89 4.67 9.45
CA ARG A 56 -7.56 4.49 8.82
C ARG A 56 -7.64 3.46 7.71
N TYR A 57 -6.99 3.73 6.58
CA TYR A 57 -6.81 2.70 5.56
C TYR A 57 -6.10 1.49 6.17
N GLU A 58 -6.64 0.30 5.94
CA GLU A 58 -6.03 -0.97 6.32
C GLU A 58 -6.25 -2.03 5.22
N ALA A 59 -5.20 -2.78 4.86
CA ALA A 59 -5.34 -3.86 3.90
C ALA A 59 -4.23 -4.91 4.03
N TRP A 60 -4.53 -6.14 3.64
CA TRP A 60 -3.54 -7.20 3.47
C TRP A 60 -2.77 -7.00 2.16
N ALA A 61 -1.48 -6.72 2.26
CA ALA A 61 -0.56 -6.53 1.15
C ALA A 61 0.33 -7.76 0.94
N ARG A 62 0.50 -8.19 -0.31
CA ARG A 62 1.55 -9.18 -0.64
C ARG A 62 2.92 -8.56 -0.38
N ILE A 63 3.92 -9.38 -0.06
CA ILE A 63 5.30 -8.90 0.09
C ILE A 63 6.06 -9.09 -1.21
N ALA A 64 6.66 -8.01 -1.72
CA ALA A 64 7.65 -8.10 -2.78
C ALA A 64 8.94 -8.76 -2.24
N THR A 65 9.21 -9.98 -2.68
CA THR A 65 10.42 -10.73 -2.31
C THR A 65 11.52 -10.55 -3.37
N LEU A 66 12.80 -10.71 -2.99
CA LEU A 66 13.93 -10.68 -3.92
C LEU A 66 13.85 -11.80 -4.99
N PHE A 67 13.29 -12.96 -4.61
CA PHE A 67 13.07 -14.09 -5.50
C PHE A 67 11.96 -14.99 -4.94
N ALA A 68 11.05 -15.47 -5.81
CA ALA A 68 10.01 -16.43 -5.47
C ALA A 68 9.90 -17.52 -6.54
N GLY A 69 9.81 -18.78 -6.11
CA GLY A 69 9.59 -19.96 -6.93
C GLY A 69 9.00 -21.10 -6.11
N ASN A 70 8.64 -22.21 -6.75
CA ASN A 70 8.04 -23.35 -6.05
C ASN A 70 9.00 -23.90 -4.97
N ASN A 71 8.59 -23.81 -3.69
CA ASN A 71 9.38 -24.20 -2.51
C ASN A 71 10.80 -23.59 -2.43
N ARG A 72 11.02 -22.43 -3.05
CA ARG A 72 12.31 -21.71 -2.98
C ARG A 72 12.12 -20.22 -3.14
N GLY A 73 12.93 -19.42 -2.46
CA GLY A 73 12.79 -17.98 -2.49
C GLY A 73 13.56 -17.28 -1.39
N SER A 74 13.37 -15.97 -1.30
CA SER A 74 13.72 -15.18 -0.12
C SER A 74 12.46 -14.92 0.71
N TRP A 75 12.58 -15.03 2.03
CA TRP A 75 11.48 -14.75 2.96
C TRP A 75 11.98 -13.85 4.07
N PHE A 76 11.62 -12.57 3.99
CA PHE A 76 11.90 -11.55 5.01
C PHE A 76 10.57 -10.91 5.35
N ILE A 77 10.01 -11.28 6.51
CA ILE A 77 8.73 -10.75 6.98
C ILE A 77 9.03 -9.60 7.93
N PRO A 78 8.48 -8.40 7.68
CA PRO A 78 8.55 -7.29 8.63
C PRO A 78 7.73 -7.62 9.88
N ASP A 79 8.12 -7.05 11.00
CA ASP A 79 7.37 -7.18 12.25
C ASP A 79 6.25 -6.13 12.33
N VAL A 80 5.32 -6.33 13.28
CA VAL A 80 4.34 -5.30 13.61
C VAL A 80 5.07 -4.02 14.06
N ASP A 81 4.52 -2.87 13.69
CA ASP A 81 5.08 -1.52 13.88
C ASP A 81 6.25 -1.14 12.95
N ASP A 82 6.74 -2.05 12.09
CA ASP A 82 7.74 -1.70 11.08
C ASP A 82 7.15 -0.77 9.99
N GLU A 83 7.96 0.18 9.53
CA GLU A 83 7.66 1.00 8.36
C GLU A 83 8.05 0.27 7.07
N VAL A 84 7.10 0.20 6.13
CA VAL A 84 7.27 -0.44 4.83
C VAL A 84 6.83 0.49 3.71
N LEU A 85 7.25 0.16 2.49
CA LEU A 85 6.75 0.80 1.28
C LEU A 85 5.64 -0.07 0.67
N VAL A 86 4.50 0.54 0.35
CA VAL A 86 3.38 -0.11 -0.35
C VAL A 86 3.13 0.54 -1.69
N SER A 87 2.84 -0.28 -2.70
CA SER A 87 2.31 0.17 -3.99
C SER A 87 1.00 -0.56 -4.31
N PHE A 88 0.36 -0.13 -5.39
CA PHE A 88 -1.00 -0.54 -5.74
C PHE A 88 -1.07 -0.98 -7.19
N GLU A 89 -1.60 -2.18 -7.43
CA GLU A 89 -1.71 -2.74 -8.78
C GLU A 89 -2.57 -1.83 -9.67
N GLY A 90 -1.94 -1.19 -10.66
CA GLY A 90 -2.60 -0.20 -11.51
C GLY A 90 -3.24 0.96 -10.71
N GLY A 91 -2.68 1.28 -9.55
CA GLY A 91 -3.22 2.26 -8.61
C GLY A 91 -4.48 1.82 -7.86
N ASP A 92 -4.90 0.55 -7.93
CA ASP A 92 -6.05 0.06 -7.15
C ASP A 92 -5.71 -0.06 -5.66
N VAL A 93 -6.28 0.82 -4.83
CA VAL A 93 -6.10 0.76 -3.38
C VAL A 93 -6.59 -0.54 -2.75
N ARG A 94 -7.40 -1.34 -3.45
CA ARG A 94 -7.85 -2.67 -2.99
C ARG A 94 -6.85 -3.79 -3.32
N ARG A 95 -5.76 -3.49 -4.03
CA ARG A 95 -4.74 -4.45 -4.47
C ARG A 95 -3.32 -4.00 -4.09
N PRO A 96 -3.01 -3.87 -2.80
CA PRO A 96 -1.68 -3.49 -2.34
C PRO A 96 -0.66 -4.64 -2.45
N PHE A 97 0.60 -4.27 -2.64
CA PHE A 97 1.77 -5.15 -2.52
C PHE A 97 3.03 -4.33 -2.18
#